data_AF-A0A932T8W3-F1
#
_entry.id   AF-A0A932T8W3-F1
#
_cell.length_a   1.000
_cell.length_b   1.000
_cell.length_c   1.000
_cell.angle_alpha   90.00
_cell.angle_beta   90.00
_cell.angle_gamma   90.00
#
_symmetry.space_group_name_H-M   'P 1'
#
loop_
_entity.id
_entity.type
_entity.pdbx_description
1 polymer ?
#
loop_
_entity_poly.entity_id
_entity_poly.type
_entity_poly.pdbx_seq_one_letter_code
_entity_poly.pdbx_strand_id
1 'polypeptide(L)'
;INRKWFLAHILFEMMLDRILVKHHENVCHSFYNDLNLVDTNILSDFIKQFAHKDIRQFMLNYHHFCKVKYLFGYAADHSFMYSIGRVYKQATSLELTMSDKLNFNYFINLIEEKYFNKPMIILAELKNVFLDDRR
;
A
#
# COMPACT_ATOMS: atom_id res chain seq x y z
N ILE A 1 -9.67 8.41 15.33
CA ILE A 1 -9.68 7.40 14.23
C ILE A 1 -10.54 6.22 14.68
N ASN A 2 -11.59 5.88 13.92
CA ASN A 2 -12.29 4.61 14.13
C ASN A 2 -11.35 3.48 13.70
N ARG A 3 -10.77 2.77 14.69
CA ARG A 3 -9.67 1.81 14.46
C ARG A 3 -10.06 0.68 13.51
N LYS A 4 -11.30 0.20 13.60
CA LYS A 4 -11.79 -0.90 12.76
C LYS A 4 -11.92 -0.45 11.29
N TRP A 5 -12.49 0.73 11.07
CA TRP A 5 -12.59 1.31 9.74
C TRP A 5 -11.21 1.58 9.12
N PHE A 6 -10.31 2.20 9.89
CA PHE A 6 -8.96 2.52 9.41
C PHE A 6 -8.14 1.28 9.07
N LEU A 7 -8.25 0.23 9.89
CA LEU A 7 -7.57 -1.03 9.64
C LEU A 7 -8.14 -1.78 8.45
N ALA A 8 -9.46 -1.74 8.24
CA ALA A 8 -10.08 -2.26 7.02
C ALA A 8 -9.63 -1.50 5.77
N HIS A 9 -9.49 -0.17 5.87
CA HIS A 9 -9.01 0.68 4.78
C HIS A 9 -7.56 0.35 4.40
N ILE A 10 -6.64 0.27 5.37
CA ILE A 10 -5.25 -0.15 5.11
C ILE A 10 -5.21 -1.54 4.48
N LEU A 11 -5.94 -2.51 5.06
CA LEU A 11 -5.93 -3.86 4.53
C LEU A 11 -6.35 -3.88 3.06
N PHE A 12 -7.37 -3.10 2.72
CA PHE A 12 -7.88 -2.98 1.37
C PHE A 12 -6.84 -2.41 0.40
N GLU A 13 -6.20 -1.28 0.72
CA GLU A 13 -5.12 -0.68 -0.09
C GLU A 13 -3.95 -1.64 -0.28
N MET A 14 -3.56 -2.32 0.79
CA MET A 14 -2.45 -3.26 0.76
C MET A 14 -2.79 -4.54 -0.03
N MET A 15 -4.02 -5.05 0.07
CA MET A 15 -4.48 -6.18 -0.74
C MET A 15 -4.46 -5.84 -2.24
N LEU A 16 -4.79 -4.60 -2.56
CA LEU A 16 -4.70 -4.04 -3.89
C LEU A 16 -3.27 -4.11 -4.45
N ASP A 17 -2.31 -3.57 -3.69
CA ASP A 17 -0.89 -3.63 -4.05
C ASP A 17 -0.40 -5.07 -4.19
N ARG A 18 -0.86 -5.97 -3.31
CA ARG A 18 -0.53 -7.39 -3.35
C ARG A 18 -1.04 -8.09 -4.61
N ILE A 19 -2.25 -7.78 -5.08
CA ILE A 19 -2.77 -8.27 -6.38
C ILE A 19 -1.88 -7.78 -7.52
N LEU A 20 -1.58 -6.48 -7.53
CA LEU A 20 -0.75 -5.87 -8.58
C LEU A 20 0.62 -6.53 -8.65
N VAL A 21 1.28 -6.72 -7.51
CA VAL A 21 2.62 -7.32 -7.46
C VAL A 21 2.59 -8.79 -7.89
N LYS A 22 1.58 -9.57 -7.45
CA LYS A 22 1.50 -11.01 -7.77
C LYS A 22 1.09 -11.30 -9.22
N HIS A 23 0.21 -10.49 -9.81
CA HIS A 23 -0.38 -10.79 -11.14
C HIS A 23 0.04 -9.81 -12.24
N HIS A 24 0.54 -8.63 -11.87
CA HIS A 24 0.90 -7.55 -12.79
C HIS A 24 2.27 -6.97 -12.42
N GLU A 25 3.25 -7.83 -12.15
CA GLU A 25 4.60 -7.43 -11.71
C GLU A 25 5.23 -6.33 -12.58
N ASN A 26 5.00 -6.38 -13.90
CA ASN A 26 5.46 -5.37 -14.86
C ASN A 26 4.91 -3.96 -14.57
N VAL A 27 3.70 -3.84 -14.02
CA VAL A 27 3.11 -2.56 -13.60
C VAL A 27 3.90 -2.00 -12.41
N CYS A 28 4.28 -2.85 -11.45
CA CYS A 28 5.12 -2.44 -10.32
C CYS A 28 6.53 -2.03 -10.76
N HIS A 29 7.14 -2.75 -11.72
CA HIS A 29 8.41 -2.34 -12.31
C HIS A 29 8.30 -0.98 -13.00
N SER A 30 7.25 -0.78 -13.80
CA SER A 30 6.99 0.48 -14.49
C SER A 30 6.80 1.63 -13.50
N PHE A 31 6.01 1.43 -12.45
CA PHE A 31 5.82 2.41 -11.38
C PHE A 31 7.15 2.87 -10.77
N TYR A 32 8.04 1.93 -10.40
CA TYR A 32 9.35 2.33 -9.85
C TYR A 32 10.28 2.97 -10.89
N ASN A 33 10.18 2.59 -12.17
CA ASN A 33 10.92 3.25 -13.23
C ASN A 33 10.44 4.70 -13.38
N ASP A 34 9.13 4.93 -13.42
CA ASP A 34 8.53 6.25 -13.51
C ASP A 34 8.94 7.13 -12.33
N LEU A 35 8.94 6.58 -11.11
CA LEU A 35 9.46 7.29 -9.94
C LEU A 35 10.93 7.69 -10.11
N ASN A 36 11.79 6.81 -10.61
CA ASN A 36 13.19 7.16 -10.84
C ASN A 36 13.39 8.21 -11.95
N LEU A 37 12.40 8.43 -12.82
CA LEU A 37 12.42 9.45 -13.88
C LEU A 37 11.86 10.81 -13.43
N VAL A 38 11.29 10.91 -12.22
CA VAL A 38 10.76 12.18 -11.71
C VAL A 38 11.89 13.20 -11.56
N ASP A 39 11.70 14.39 -12.11
CA ASP A 39 12.59 15.53 -11.87
C ASP A 39 12.51 15.93 -10.39
N THR A 40 13.60 15.68 -9.67
CA THR A 40 13.70 15.93 -8.24
C THR A 40 13.64 17.42 -7.90
N ASN A 41 13.92 18.33 -8.84
CA ASN A 41 13.75 19.77 -8.63
C ASN A 41 12.27 20.14 -8.61
N ILE A 42 11.48 19.62 -9.57
CA ILE A 42 10.02 19.83 -9.61
C ILE A 42 9.37 19.24 -8.37
N LEU A 43 9.76 18.03 -7.99
CA LEU A 43 9.28 17.38 -6.77
C LEU A 43 9.65 18.20 -5.52
N SER A 44 10.88 18.70 -5.46
CA SER A 44 11.36 19.53 -4.35
C SER A 44 10.53 20.82 -4.23
N ASP A 45 10.29 21.50 -5.34
CA ASP A 45 9.52 22.75 -5.36
C ASP A 45 8.04 22.52 -5.03
N PHE A 46 7.46 21.42 -5.47
CA PHE A 46 6.13 20.99 -5.04
C PHE A 46 6.08 20.78 -3.53
N ILE A 47 7.02 20.02 -2.96
CA ILE A 47 7.05 19.74 -1.52
C ILE A 47 7.25 21.02 -0.71
N LYS A 48 8.09 21.96 -1.14
CA LYS A 48 8.24 23.26 -0.45
C LYS A 48 6.94 24.06 -0.38
N GLN A 49 6.08 23.96 -1.40
CA GLN A 49 4.82 24.69 -1.45
C GLN A 49 3.76 24.11 -0.50
N PHE A 50 3.74 22.78 -0.29
CA PHE A 50 2.67 22.11 0.45
C PHE A 50 3.09 21.54 1.82
N ALA A 51 4.39 21.31 2.05
CA ALA A 51 4.90 20.68 3.26
C ALA A 51 5.93 21.58 3.96
N HIS A 52 5.65 21.89 5.23
CA HIS A 52 6.51 22.74 6.07
C HIS A 52 7.71 22.01 6.70
N LYS A 53 7.94 20.73 6.39
CA LYS A 53 8.94 19.89 7.06
C LYS A 53 10.12 19.55 6.15
N ASP A 54 11.26 19.35 6.81
CA ASP A 54 12.61 19.12 6.27
C ASP A 54 12.63 18.36 4.93
N ILE A 55 12.77 19.14 3.85
CA ILE A 55 12.80 18.63 2.49
C ILE A 55 13.93 17.62 2.26
N ARG A 56 15.05 17.79 2.97
CA ARG A 56 16.19 16.86 2.84
C ARG A 56 15.79 15.49 3.36
N GLN A 57 15.09 15.44 4.48
CA GLN A 57 14.59 14.18 5.02
C GLN A 57 13.55 13.53 4.10
N PHE A 58 12.66 14.32 3.50
CA PHE A 58 11.72 13.80 2.50
C PHE A 58 12.45 13.18 1.31
N MET A 59 13.42 13.89 0.73
CA MET A 59 14.18 13.39 -0.42
C MET A 59 14.97 12.13 -0.09
N LEU A 60 15.56 12.04 1.11
CA LEU A 60 16.21 10.81 1.60
C LEU A 60 15.21 9.65 1.66
N ASN A 61 14.02 9.87 2.22
CA ASN A 61 12.98 8.85 2.31
C ASN A 61 12.47 8.45 0.92
N TYR A 62 12.33 9.40 0.00
CA TYR A 62 11.90 9.16 -1.37
C TYR A 62 12.89 8.29 -2.14
N HIS A 63 14.18 8.63 -2.10
CA HIS A 63 15.23 7.81 -2.73
C HIS A 63 15.33 6.43 -2.10
N HIS A 64 15.19 6.34 -0.78
CA HIS A 64 15.14 5.05 -0.08
C HIS A 64 13.94 4.22 -0.53
N PHE A 65 12.75 4.83 -0.66
CA PHE A 65 11.54 4.16 -1.15
C PHE A 65 11.72 3.61 -2.57
N CYS A 66 12.27 4.41 -3.48
CA CYS A 66 12.55 3.99 -4.86
C CYS A 66 13.59 2.86 -4.93
N LYS A 67 14.57 2.87 -4.02
CA LYS A 67 15.62 1.85 -3.94
C LYS A 67 15.13 0.52 -3.37
N VAL A 68 14.41 0.56 -2.24
CA VAL A 68 13.96 -0.65 -1.53
C VAL A 68 12.84 -1.35 -2.28
N LYS A 69 12.05 -0.60 -3.04
CA LYS A 69 10.92 -1.10 -3.82
C LYS A 69 9.91 -1.89 -2.98
N TYR A 70 9.44 -1.28 -1.90
CA TYR A 70 8.55 -1.88 -0.89
C TYR A 70 7.35 -2.67 -1.41
N LEU A 71 6.75 -2.29 -2.56
CA LEU A 71 5.61 -3.00 -3.13
C LEU A 71 5.93 -4.48 -3.40
N PHE A 72 7.14 -4.81 -3.88
CA PHE A 72 7.53 -6.21 -4.11
C PHE A 72 7.54 -7.04 -2.82
N GLY A 73 7.72 -6.40 -1.66
CA GLY A 73 7.61 -7.04 -0.35
C GLY A 73 6.21 -7.58 -0.04
N TYR A 74 5.17 -7.09 -0.72
CA TYR A 74 3.79 -7.53 -0.46
C TYR A 74 3.43 -8.86 -1.12
N ALA A 75 4.29 -9.39 -2.00
CA ALA A 75 4.08 -10.72 -2.61
C ALA A 75 4.11 -11.85 -1.57
N ALA A 76 4.96 -11.74 -0.55
CA ALA A 76 5.17 -12.78 0.46
C ALA A 76 4.31 -12.55 1.72
N ASP A 77 3.65 -13.59 2.21
CA ASP A 77 2.64 -13.51 3.29
C ASP A 77 3.20 -12.93 4.59
N HIS A 78 4.38 -13.42 5.00
CA HIS A 78 5.04 -12.96 6.22
C HIS A 78 5.39 -11.46 6.15
N SER A 79 5.92 -11.02 5.00
CA SER A 79 6.26 -9.62 4.75
C SER A 79 5.01 -8.75 4.68
N PHE A 80 3.91 -9.26 4.11
CA PHE A 80 2.64 -8.56 3.99
C PHE A 80 2.00 -8.27 5.37
N MET A 81 1.88 -9.29 6.22
CA MET A 81 1.32 -9.11 7.57
C MET A 81 2.22 -8.22 8.44
N TYR A 82 3.54 -8.33 8.27
CA TYR A 82 4.48 -7.42 8.92
C TYR A 82 4.23 -5.96 8.50
N SER A 83 4.05 -5.71 7.20
CA SER A 83 3.79 -4.37 6.68
C SER A 83 2.46 -3.79 7.17
N ILE A 84 1.37 -4.57 7.23
CA ILE A 84 0.09 -4.12 7.82
C ILE A 84 0.32 -3.70 9.28
N GLY A 85 1.02 -4.53 10.06
CA GLY A 85 1.33 -4.23 11.46
C GLY A 85 2.14 -2.95 11.63
N ARG A 86 3.10 -2.69 10.72
CA ARG A 86 3.91 -1.45 10.71
C ARG A 86 3.06 -0.22 10.43
N VAL A 87 2.21 -0.25 9.39
CA VAL A 87 1.34 0.88 9.04
C VAL A 87 0.34 1.15 10.17
N TYR A 88 -0.27 0.10 10.72
CA TYR A 88 -1.19 0.23 11.85
C TYR A 88 -0.53 0.86 13.08
N LYS A 89 0.68 0.41 13.44
CA LYS A 89 1.45 0.97 14.55
C LYS A 89 1.81 2.43 14.32
N GLN A 90 2.21 2.78 13.10
CA GLN A 90 2.57 4.16 12.77
C GLN A 90 1.39 5.12 12.89
N ALA A 91 0.19 4.69 12.53
CA ALA A 91 -1.00 5.54 12.54
C ALA A 91 -1.77 5.55 13.87
N THR A 92 -1.63 4.51 14.70
CA THR A 92 -2.40 4.38 15.96
C THR A 92 -1.55 4.35 17.22
N SER A 93 -0.22 4.26 17.09
CA SER A 93 0.74 4.00 18.17
C SER A 93 0.52 2.69 18.93
N LEU A 94 -0.27 1.77 18.37
CA LEU A 94 -0.62 0.48 18.98
C LEU A 94 -0.16 -0.69 18.12
N GLU A 95 -0.02 -1.85 18.76
CA GLU A 95 0.29 -3.09 18.07
C GLU A 95 -0.97 -3.93 17.83
N LEU A 96 -0.97 -4.68 16.73
CA LEU A 96 -2.00 -5.68 16.48
C LEU A 96 -1.85 -6.83 17.47
N THR A 97 -2.96 -7.25 18.06
CA THR A 97 -2.97 -8.44 18.92
C THR A 97 -2.73 -9.71 18.10
N MET A 98 -2.42 -10.83 18.77
CA MET A 98 -2.31 -12.11 18.08
C MET A 98 -3.64 -12.52 17.41
N SER A 99 -4.77 -12.24 18.06
CA SER A 99 -6.10 -12.50 17.52
C SER A 99 -6.36 -11.70 16.24
N ASP A 100 -5.99 -10.42 16.22
CA ASP A 100 -6.09 -9.58 15.01
C ASP A 100 -5.30 -10.20 13.85
N LYS A 101 -4.04 -10.59 14.09
CA LYS A 101 -3.16 -11.20 13.06
C LYS A 101 -3.74 -12.48 12.49
N LEU A 102 -4.30 -13.35 13.34
CA LEU A 102 -4.95 -14.60 12.90
C LEU A 102 -6.19 -14.32 12.05
N ASN A 103 -7.04 -13.38 12.47
CA ASN A 103 -8.22 -12.98 11.72
C ASN A 103 -7.86 -12.37 10.34
N PHE A 104 -6.81 -11.55 10.28
CA PHE A 104 -6.32 -11.00 9.01
C PHE A 104 -5.81 -12.08 8.08
N ASN A 105 -4.93 -12.98 8.56
CA ASN A 105 -4.41 -14.06 7.72
C ASN A 105 -5.54 -14.93 7.16
N TYR A 106 -6.54 -15.28 7.99
CA TYR A 106 -7.71 -16.01 7.53
C TYR A 106 -8.47 -15.26 6.43
N PHE A 107 -8.74 -13.97 6.63
CA PHE A 107 -9.48 -13.16 5.67
C PHE A 107 -8.71 -12.92 4.36
N ILE A 108 -7.40 -12.69 4.44
CA ILE A 108 -6.51 -12.56 3.29
C ILE A 108 -6.58 -13.84 2.46
N ASN A 109 -6.38 -15.01 3.08
CA ASN A 109 -6.44 -16.29 2.39
C ASN A 109 -7.80 -16.50 1.71
N LEU A 110 -8.89 -16.17 2.40
CA LEU A 110 -10.24 -16.28 1.84
C LEU A 110 -10.43 -15.38 0.60
N ILE A 111 -9.91 -14.15 0.61
CA ILE A 111 -9.95 -13.27 -0.57
C ILE A 111 -9.09 -13.84 -1.69
N GLU A 112 -7.87 -14.29 -1.38
CA GLU A 112 -6.94 -14.82 -2.39
C GLU A 112 -7.54 -16.05 -3.08
N GLU A 113 -8.00 -17.03 -2.32
CA GLU A 113 -8.62 -18.25 -2.87
C GLU A 113 -9.83 -17.94 -3.75
N LYS A 114 -10.70 -17.03 -3.29
CA LYS A 114 -11.97 -16.75 -3.96
C LYS A 114 -11.83 -15.84 -5.18
N TYR A 115 -10.91 -14.87 -5.13
CA TYR A 115 -10.88 -13.78 -6.09
C TYR A 115 -9.55 -13.60 -6.83
N PHE A 116 -8.41 -14.07 -6.33
CA PHE A 116 -7.12 -13.87 -7.02
C PHE A 116 -6.96 -14.75 -8.26
N ASN A 117 -7.79 -15.80 -8.41
CA ASN A 117 -7.93 -16.53 -9.68
C ASN A 117 -8.68 -15.72 -10.76
N LYS A 118 -9.26 -14.55 -10.40
CA LYS A 118 -9.97 -13.62 -11.29
C LYS A 118 -9.60 -12.17 -10.91
N PRO A 119 -8.32 -11.76 -10.99
CA PRO A 119 -7.86 -10.49 -10.45
C PRO A 119 -8.54 -9.27 -11.10
N MET A 120 -8.98 -9.40 -12.35
CA MET A 120 -9.74 -8.37 -13.07
C MET A 120 -11.12 -8.10 -12.47
N ILE A 121 -11.76 -9.06 -11.79
CA ILE A 121 -13.03 -8.83 -11.08
C ILE A 121 -12.79 -7.92 -9.89
N ILE A 122 -11.73 -8.17 -9.12
CA ILE A 122 -11.35 -7.32 -7.99
C ILE A 122 -11.07 -5.91 -8.50
N LEU A 123 -10.20 -5.75 -9.51
CA LEU A 123 -9.90 -4.43 -10.08
C LEU A 123 -11.14 -3.70 -10.63
N ALA A 124 -12.09 -4.43 -11.22
CA ALA A 124 -13.36 -3.85 -11.70
C ALA A 124 -14.29 -3.44 -10.54
N GLU A 125 -14.45 -4.27 -9.51
CA GLU A 125 -15.21 -3.93 -8.31
C GLU A 125 -14.60 -2.72 -7.60
N LEU A 126 -13.27 -2.66 -7.50
CA LEU A 126 -12.52 -1.56 -6.92
C LEU A 126 -12.71 -0.26 -7.70
N LYS A 127 -12.63 -0.31 -9.02
CA LYS A 127 -12.91 0.84 -9.88
C LYS A 127 -14.32 1.38 -9.61
N ASN A 128 -15.32 0.51 -9.41
CA ASN A 128 -16.67 0.94 -9.11
C ASN A 128 -16.81 1.59 -7.73
N VAL A 129 -16.09 1.09 -6.72
CA VAL A 129 -16.08 1.70 -5.36
C VAL A 129 -15.51 3.11 -5.40
N PHE A 130 -14.40 3.35 -6.10
CA PHE A 130 -13.79 4.69 -6.21
C PHE A 130 -14.53 5.64 -7.18
N LEU A 131 -15.40 5.11 -8.04
CA LEU A 131 -16.28 5.91 -8.90
C LEU A 131 -17.60 6.30 -8.22
N ASP A 132 -17.92 5.70 -7.07
CA ASP A 132 -19.15 5.96 -6.30
C ASP A 132 -18.95 6.98 -5.16
N ASP A 133 -17.88 7.78 -5.20
CA ASP A 133 -17.66 8.96 -4.33
C ASP A 133 -18.56 10.16 -4.72
N ARG A 134 -19.82 9.86 -5.07
CA ARG A 134 -20.93 10.83 -5.09
C ARG A 134 -21.88 10.52 -3.93
N ARG A 135 -21.43 10.64 -2.69
CA ARG A 135 -22.30 10.73 -1.49
C ARG A 135 -21.77 11.70 -0.47
#